data_AF-A0A0J1MT84-F1
#
_entry.id   AF-A0A0J1MT84-F1
#
_cell.length_a   1.000
_cell.length_b   1.000
_cell.length_c   1.000
_cell.angle_alpha   90.00
_cell.angle_beta   90.00
_cell.angle_gamma   90.00
#
_symmetry.space_group_name_H-M   'P 1'
#
loop_
_entity.id
_entity.type
_entity.pdbx_description
1 polymer ?
#
loop_
_entity_poly.entity_id
_entity_poly.type
_entity_poly.pdbx_seq_one_letter_code
_entity_poly.pdbx_strand_id
1 'polypeptide(L)'
;MVTRTDQLLRKAMRDYLEFLGNMPLAERVRNAAAFDDVYRLLLNGSGRLELRRADVAAVRVFLWNYQYRRCAVTGRAVAFSSTTLDHDHRTGRVRAVVHRAANSAEGGYRTGHMAKLPRATVDALVREYRRQYRGLGIIYPA
;
A
#
# COMPACT_ATOMS: atom_id res chain seq x y z
N MET A 1 26.66 -10.87 0.74
CA MET A 1 26.23 -12.28 0.63
C MET A 1 25.01 -12.44 1.53
N VAL A 2 23.88 -12.96 1.03
CA VAL A 2 22.63 -13.08 1.83
C VAL A 2 22.71 -14.38 2.63
N THR A 3 22.50 -14.32 3.95
CA THR A 3 22.61 -15.53 4.78
C THR A 3 21.38 -16.43 4.60
N ARG A 4 21.53 -17.73 4.88
CA ARG A 4 20.41 -18.69 4.91
C ARG A 4 19.32 -18.23 5.89
N THR A 5 19.71 -17.63 7.01
CA THR A 5 18.80 -17.06 8.01
C THR A 5 17.98 -15.91 7.43
N ASP A 6 18.61 -14.99 6.66
CA ASP A 6 17.89 -13.88 6.01
C ASP A 6 16.84 -14.39 5.01
N GLN A 7 17.15 -15.46 4.28
CA GLN A 7 16.21 -16.05 3.32
C GLN A 7 14.99 -16.65 4.03
N LEU A 8 15.20 -17.34 5.15
CA LEU A 8 14.13 -17.92 5.96
C LEU A 8 13.25 -16.84 6.59
N LEU A 9 13.84 -15.80 7.17
CA LEU A 9 13.11 -14.67 7.74
C LEU A 9 12.25 -13.96 6.69
N ARG A 10 12.79 -13.73 5.48
CA ARG A 10 12.02 -13.13 4.39
C ARG A 10 10.87 -14.03 3.93
N LYS A 11 11.08 -15.35 3.89
CA LYS A 11 9.99 -16.30 3.56
C LYS A 11 8.89 -16.23 4.62
N ALA A 12 9.25 -16.37 5.90
CA ALA A 12 8.29 -16.31 7.00
C ALA A 12 7.48 -15.02 7.00
N MET A 13 8.14 -13.89 6.73
CA MET A 13 7.47 -12.60 6.57
C MET A 13 6.49 -12.59 5.39
N ARG A 14 6.85 -13.09 4.21
CA ARG A 14 5.93 -13.16 3.06
C ARG A 14 4.72 -14.02 3.39
N ASP A 15 4.94 -15.20 3.96
CA ASP A 15 3.88 -16.13 4.36
C ASP A 15 2.94 -15.45 5.38
N TYR A 16 3.48 -14.68 6.33
CA TYR A 16 2.69 -13.93 7.31
C TYR A 16 1.88 -12.79 6.69
N LEU A 17 2.45 -12.04 5.75
CA LEU A 17 1.74 -10.98 5.03
C LEU A 17 0.61 -11.54 4.16
N GLU A 18 0.82 -12.70 3.53
CA GLU A 18 -0.22 -13.40 2.79
C GLU A 18 -1.31 -13.94 3.70
N PHE A 19 -0.95 -14.52 4.84
CA PHE A 19 -1.89 -14.97 5.86
C PHE A 19 -2.79 -13.82 6.34
N LEU A 20 -2.20 -12.70 6.77
CA LEU A 20 -2.94 -11.51 7.17
C LEU A 20 -3.77 -10.96 6.00
N GLY A 21 -3.18 -10.82 4.81
CA GLY A 21 -3.87 -10.31 3.64
C GLY A 21 -5.11 -11.13 3.28
N ASN A 22 -5.04 -12.46 3.35
CA ASN A 22 -6.13 -13.35 2.96
C ASN A 22 -7.15 -13.63 4.06
N MET A 23 -6.94 -13.11 5.27
CA MET A 23 -7.85 -13.26 6.39
C MET A 23 -9.26 -12.69 6.06
N PRO A 24 -10.35 -13.37 6.45
CA PRO A 24 -11.72 -12.87 6.26
C PRO A 24 -11.91 -11.47 6.88
N LEU A 25 -12.78 -10.65 6.30
CA LEU A 25 -12.97 -9.26 6.75
C LEU A 25 -13.31 -9.17 8.25
N ALA A 26 -14.21 -10.04 8.73
CA ALA A 26 -14.61 -10.07 10.14
C ALA A 26 -13.43 -10.36 11.09
N GLU A 27 -12.52 -11.23 10.68
CA GLU A 27 -11.31 -11.54 11.44
C GLU A 27 -10.29 -10.40 11.39
N ARG A 28 -10.17 -9.71 10.25
CA ARG A 28 -9.30 -8.53 10.12
C ARG A 28 -9.73 -7.39 11.02
N VAL A 29 -11.04 -7.16 11.12
CA VAL A 29 -11.59 -6.15 12.05
C VAL A 29 -11.25 -6.50 13.50
N ARG A 30 -11.34 -7.78 13.89
CA ARG A 30 -10.96 -8.22 15.24
C ARG A 30 -9.46 -8.08 15.51
N ASN A 31 -8.63 -8.26 14.48
CA ASN A 31 -7.17 -8.23 14.58
C ASN A 31 -6.57 -6.89 14.10
N ALA A 32 -7.34 -5.80 14.06
CA ALA A 32 -6.92 -4.54 13.45
C ALA A 32 -5.58 -4.01 14.00
N ALA A 33 -5.30 -4.21 15.29
CA ALA A 33 -4.03 -3.83 15.91
C ALA A 33 -2.83 -4.53 15.26
N ALA A 34 -2.91 -5.83 14.97
CA ALA A 34 -1.83 -6.57 14.32
C ALA A 34 -1.58 -6.07 12.89
N PHE A 35 -2.64 -5.68 12.17
CA PHE A 35 -2.50 -5.07 10.85
C PHE A 35 -1.86 -3.68 10.93
N ASP A 36 -2.26 -2.86 11.91
CA ASP A 36 -1.70 -1.54 12.12
C ASP A 36 -0.21 -1.61 12.49
N ASP A 37 0.19 -2.56 13.33
CA ASP A 37 1.59 -2.77 13.70
C ASP A 37 2.43 -3.19 12.50
N VAL A 38 1.92 -4.13 11.69
CA VAL A 38 2.59 -4.56 10.45
C VAL A 38 2.64 -3.42 9.43
N TYR A 39 1.56 -2.65 9.27
CA TYR A 39 1.52 -1.46 8.42
C TYR A 39 2.57 -0.44 8.86
N ARG A 40 2.66 -0.15 10.17
CA ARG A 40 3.66 0.78 10.73
C ARG A 40 5.07 0.28 10.49
N LEU A 41 5.34 -1.01 10.71
CA LEU A 41 6.64 -1.61 10.46
C LEU A 41 7.04 -1.54 8.97
N LEU A 42 6.09 -1.77 8.06
CA LEU A 42 6.33 -1.76 6.62
C LEU A 42 6.46 -0.36 6.01
N LEU A 43 5.71 0.63 6.50
CA LEU A 43 5.58 1.94 5.83
C LEU A 43 6.19 3.11 6.58
N ASN A 44 6.41 2.98 7.89
CA ASN A 44 6.79 4.09 8.76
C ASN A 44 7.85 3.74 9.84
N GLY A 45 8.32 2.48 9.90
CA GLY A 45 9.22 2.01 10.95
C GLY A 45 10.71 2.07 10.58
N SER A 46 11.57 2.09 11.61
CA SER A 46 13.03 1.94 11.48
C SER A 46 13.46 0.53 11.02
N GLY A 47 12.59 -0.48 11.15
CA GLY A 47 12.75 -1.84 10.62
C GLY A 47 12.42 -1.97 9.13
N ARG A 48 12.64 -0.91 8.34
CA ARG A 48 12.22 -0.78 6.95
C ARG A 48 12.70 -1.97 6.12
N LEU A 49 11.75 -2.70 5.56
CA LEU A 49 12.06 -3.72 4.57
C LEU A 49 12.48 -3.06 3.25
N GLU A 50 13.74 -3.25 2.89
CA GLU A 50 14.12 -3.19 1.48
C GLU A 50 13.39 -4.30 0.74
N LEU A 51 12.28 -3.94 0.12
CA LEU A 51 11.45 -4.87 -0.62
C LEU A 51 12.22 -5.34 -1.84
N ARG A 52 12.50 -6.64 -1.88
CA ARG A 52 12.95 -7.29 -3.09
C ARG A 52 11.74 -7.53 -3.99
N ARG A 53 11.98 -7.76 -5.27
CA ARG A 53 10.93 -8.10 -6.25
C ARG A 53 10.01 -9.23 -5.77
N ALA A 54 10.55 -10.21 -5.04
CA ALA A 54 9.79 -11.32 -4.47
C ALA A 54 8.84 -10.92 -3.32
N ASP A 55 9.16 -9.85 -2.59
CA ASP A 55 8.40 -9.39 -1.42
C ASP A 55 7.22 -8.48 -1.84
N VAL A 56 7.33 -7.83 -3.02
CA VAL A 56 6.33 -6.90 -3.55
C VAL A 56 4.95 -7.54 -3.68
N ALA A 57 4.87 -8.81 -4.11
CA ALA A 57 3.59 -9.49 -4.30
C ALA A 57 2.83 -9.64 -2.97
N ALA A 58 3.50 -10.14 -1.94
CA ALA A 58 2.93 -10.34 -0.59
C ALA A 58 2.51 -9.00 0.04
N VAL A 59 3.37 -7.96 -0.06
CA VAL A 59 3.03 -6.61 0.42
C VAL A 59 1.81 -6.04 -0.30
N ARG A 60 1.69 -6.28 -1.62
CA ARG A 60 0.54 -5.80 -2.39
C ARG A 60 -0.75 -6.49 -1.96
N VAL A 61 -0.73 -7.81 -1.70
CA VAL A 61 -1.89 -8.55 -1.19
C VAL A 61 -2.30 -8.06 0.20
N PHE A 62 -1.32 -7.90 1.10
CA PHE A 62 -1.54 -7.37 2.44
C PHE A 62 -2.19 -5.99 2.40
N LEU A 63 -1.57 -5.03 1.72
CA LEU A 63 -2.08 -3.65 1.64
C LEU A 63 -3.41 -3.55 0.91
N TRP A 64 -3.64 -4.33 -0.15
CA TRP A 64 -4.93 -4.33 -0.84
C TRP A 64 -6.08 -4.72 0.10
N ASN A 65 -5.87 -5.76 0.92
CA ASN A 65 -6.87 -6.16 1.88
C ASN A 65 -6.94 -5.20 3.07
N TYR A 66 -5.81 -4.75 3.62
CA TYR A 66 -5.77 -3.72 4.67
C TYR A 66 -6.53 -2.45 4.25
N GLN A 67 -6.47 -2.10 2.97
CA GLN A 67 -7.24 -0.99 2.39
C GLN A 67 -8.68 -1.35 1.99
N TYR A 68 -9.21 -2.45 2.52
CA TYR A 68 -10.57 -2.94 2.28
C TYR A 68 -10.88 -3.09 0.79
N ARG A 69 -9.86 -3.45 -0.01
CA ARG A 69 -9.94 -3.64 -1.47
C ARG A 69 -10.30 -2.35 -2.21
N ARG A 70 -9.94 -1.20 -1.63
CA ARG A 70 -10.16 0.13 -2.20
C ARG A 70 -8.82 0.81 -2.50
N CYS A 71 -8.82 1.58 -3.58
CA CYS A 71 -7.66 2.36 -3.98
C CYS A 71 -7.41 3.49 -2.99
N ALA A 72 -6.16 3.66 -2.57
CA ALA A 72 -5.81 4.68 -1.61
C ALA A 72 -5.81 6.13 -2.15
N VAL A 73 -5.95 6.30 -3.47
CA VAL A 73 -6.05 7.64 -4.07
C VAL A 73 -7.50 8.02 -4.36
N THR A 74 -8.27 7.08 -4.91
CA THR A 74 -9.64 7.37 -5.38
C THR A 74 -10.72 6.95 -4.38
N GLY A 75 -10.36 6.13 -3.39
CA GLY A 75 -11.31 5.46 -2.51
C GLY A 75 -12.22 4.46 -3.23
N ARG A 76 -12.14 4.27 -4.55
CA ARG A 76 -13.04 3.34 -5.25
C ARG A 76 -12.58 1.89 -5.06
N ALA A 77 -13.53 0.96 -5.11
CA ALA A 77 -13.21 -0.46 -5.15
C ALA A 77 -12.24 -0.75 -6.30
N VAL A 78 -11.31 -1.67 -6.08
CA VAL A 78 -10.30 -2.05 -7.06
C VAL A 78 -10.07 -3.55 -7.02
N ALA A 79 -10.16 -4.21 -8.16
CA ALA A 79 -9.76 -5.61 -8.28
C ALA A 79 -8.24 -5.73 -8.09
N PHE A 80 -7.76 -6.77 -7.39
CA PHE A 80 -6.33 -6.96 -7.15
C PHE A 80 -5.50 -6.96 -8.44
N SER A 81 -6.03 -7.54 -9.52
CA SER A 81 -5.43 -7.56 -10.85
C SER A 81 -5.35 -6.18 -11.52
N SER A 82 -6.01 -5.15 -11.00
CA SER A 82 -6.00 -3.77 -11.50
C SER A 82 -5.24 -2.81 -10.57
N THR A 83 -4.57 -3.36 -9.56
CA THR A 83 -3.77 -2.60 -8.60
C THR A 83 -2.30 -2.49 -8.99
N THR A 84 -1.63 -1.50 -8.43
CA THR A 84 -0.17 -1.39 -8.36
C THR A 84 0.25 -0.95 -6.95
N LEU A 85 1.50 -1.24 -6.60
CA LEU A 85 2.12 -0.80 -5.35
C LEU A 85 2.83 0.54 -5.61
N ASP A 86 2.28 1.60 -5.05
CA ASP A 86 2.85 2.95 -5.12
C ASP A 86 3.98 3.11 -4.09
N HIS A 87 5.04 3.81 -4.49
CA HIS A 87 6.19 4.12 -3.63
C HIS A 87 6.80 5.47 -4.00
N ASP A 88 7.52 6.07 -3.07
CA ASP A 88 8.31 7.28 -3.28
C ASP A 88 9.59 6.93 -4.06
N HIS A 89 9.82 7.57 -5.21
CA HIS A 89 10.97 7.28 -6.07
C HIS A 89 12.32 7.78 -5.52
N ARG A 90 12.30 8.75 -4.60
CA ARG A 90 13.50 9.30 -3.96
C ARG A 90 13.93 8.45 -2.77
N THR A 91 12.97 7.97 -1.99
CA THR A 91 13.25 7.25 -0.74
C THR A 91 13.02 5.74 -0.82
N GLY A 92 12.34 5.25 -1.88
CA GLY A 92 11.92 3.86 -2.03
C GLY A 92 10.76 3.47 -1.09
N ARG A 93 10.21 4.42 -0.34
CA ARG A 93 9.18 4.18 0.67
C ARG A 93 7.87 3.76 0.02
N VAL A 94 7.36 2.57 0.35
CA VAL A 94 6.01 2.16 -0.05
C VAL A 94 4.98 3.12 0.52
N ARG A 95 3.99 3.47 -0.30
CA ARG A 95 2.92 4.39 0.08
C ARG A 95 1.62 3.65 0.27
N ALA A 96 1.13 2.99 -0.78
CA ALA A 96 -0.15 2.31 -0.75
C ALA A 96 -0.36 1.42 -1.99
N VAL A 97 -1.46 0.68 -2.00
CA VAL A 97 -2.02 0.04 -3.17
C VAL A 97 -3.04 0.96 -3.86
N VAL A 98 -2.90 1.15 -5.16
CA VAL A 98 -3.73 2.09 -5.93
C VAL A 98 -4.15 1.49 -7.27
N HIS A 99 -5.18 2.06 -7.92
CA HIS A 99 -5.46 1.76 -9.33
C HIS A 99 -4.23 2.09 -10.18
N ARG A 100 -3.87 1.24 -11.15
CA ARG A 100 -2.77 1.55 -12.09
C ARG A 100 -2.95 2.90 -12.77
N ALA A 101 -4.16 3.21 -13.23
CA ALA A 101 -4.48 4.48 -13.87
C ALA A 101 -4.25 5.69 -12.94
N ALA A 102 -4.63 5.57 -11.66
CA ALA A 102 -4.40 6.63 -10.68
C ALA A 102 -2.90 6.79 -10.39
N ASN A 103 -2.15 5.69 -10.31
CA ASN A 103 -0.70 5.70 -10.14
C ASN A 103 0.02 6.38 -11.31
N SER A 104 -0.35 6.03 -12.54
CA SER A 104 0.23 6.64 -13.74
C SER A 104 -0.12 8.12 -13.85
N ALA A 105 -1.34 8.51 -13.46
CA ALA A 105 -1.74 9.90 -13.39
C ALA A 105 -0.93 10.68 -12.33
N GLU A 106 -0.70 10.10 -11.16
CA GLU A 106 0.12 10.72 -10.11
C GLU A 106 1.59 10.85 -10.51
N GLY A 107 2.16 9.81 -11.14
CA GLY A 107 3.52 9.82 -11.65
C GLY A 107 3.74 10.84 -12.77
N GLY A 108 2.84 10.91 -13.76
CA GLY A 108 2.90 11.91 -14.83
C GLY A 108 2.75 13.35 -14.30
N TYR A 109 1.86 13.55 -13.33
CA TYR A 109 1.73 14.81 -12.61
C TYR A 109 3.05 15.26 -11.94
N ARG A 110 3.79 14.34 -11.30
CA ARG A 110 5.08 14.63 -10.65
C ARG A 110 6.23 14.89 -11.60
N THR A 111 6.22 14.28 -12.78
CA THR A 111 7.28 14.42 -13.79
C THR A 111 7.01 15.52 -14.82
N GLY A 112 5.89 16.25 -14.69
CA GLY A 112 5.54 17.35 -15.58
C GLY A 112 4.96 16.91 -16.94
N HIS A 113 4.72 15.61 -17.13
CA HIS A 113 4.08 15.06 -18.32
C HIS A 113 2.60 14.79 -18.04
N MET A 114 1.71 15.54 -18.71
CA MET A 114 0.26 15.58 -18.46
C MET A 114 -0.36 14.26 -17.96
N ALA A 115 -0.94 14.30 -16.78
CA ALA A 115 -2.09 13.46 -16.45
C ALA A 115 -3.37 14.17 -16.93
N LYS A 116 -4.37 13.39 -17.35
CA LYS A 116 -5.70 13.86 -17.83
C LYS A 116 -6.54 14.59 -16.75
N LEU A 117 -5.96 15.05 -15.64
CA LEU A 117 -6.67 15.68 -14.52
C LEU A 117 -5.88 16.91 -13.99
N PRO A 118 -6.53 18.06 -13.76
CA PRO A 118 -5.90 19.23 -13.15
C PRO A 118 -5.37 18.97 -11.74
N ARG A 119 -4.29 19.67 -11.33
CA ARG A 119 -3.69 19.60 -9.99
C ARG A 119 -4.72 19.74 -8.87
N ALA A 120 -5.59 20.75 -8.96
CA ALA A 120 -6.61 21.02 -7.96
C ALA A 120 -7.58 19.84 -7.79
N THR A 121 -7.85 19.08 -8.87
CA THR A 121 -8.72 17.89 -8.86
C THR A 121 -8.04 16.72 -8.17
N VAL A 122 -6.75 16.48 -8.45
CA VAL A 122 -5.98 15.43 -7.76
C VAL A 122 -5.86 15.75 -6.26
N ASP A 123 -5.53 16.99 -5.92
CA ASP A 123 -5.44 17.44 -4.53
C ASP A 123 -6.80 17.32 -3.80
N ALA A 124 -7.91 17.63 -4.48
CA ALA A 124 -9.25 17.46 -3.93
C ALA A 124 -9.59 15.98 -3.69
N LEU A 125 -9.24 15.08 -4.62
CA LEU A 125 -9.44 13.64 -4.46
C LEU A 125 -8.62 13.07 -3.30
N VAL A 126 -7.35 13.46 -3.17
CA VAL A 126 -6.49 13.04 -2.05
C VAL A 126 -7.01 13.59 -0.73
N ARG A 127 -7.44 14.86 -0.67
CA ARG A 127 -8.05 15.46 0.53
C ARG A 127 -9.34 14.75 0.92
N GLU A 128 -10.23 14.52 -0.03
CA GLU A 128 -11.52 13.86 0.22
C GLU A 128 -11.32 12.41 0.65
N TYR A 129 -10.39 11.69 0.04
CA TYR A 129 -9.98 10.37 0.48
C TYR A 129 -9.46 10.42 1.93
N ARG A 130 -8.49 11.29 2.25
CA ARG A 130 -7.95 11.42 3.61
C ARG A 130 -9.04 11.75 4.63
N ARG A 131 -10.06 12.53 4.25
CA ARG A 131 -11.21 12.87 5.10
C ARG A 131 -12.12 11.66 5.32
N GLN A 132 -12.49 10.94 4.26
CA GLN A 132 -13.41 9.79 4.32
C GLN A 132 -12.84 8.59 5.09
N TYR A 133 -11.52 8.39 5.04
CA TYR A 133 -10.87 7.22 5.65
C TYR A 133 -10.02 7.56 6.89
N ARG A 134 -10.15 8.79 7.42
CA ARG A 134 -9.52 9.17 8.69
C ARG A 134 -10.03 8.27 9.81
N GLY A 135 -9.13 7.56 10.48
CA GLY A 135 -9.47 6.66 11.59
C GLY A 135 -9.78 5.21 11.19
N LEU A 136 -9.79 4.87 9.88
CA LEU A 136 -9.99 3.49 9.39
C LEU A 136 -8.67 2.75 9.13
N GLY A 137 -7.52 3.27 9.54
CA GLY A 137 -6.19 2.73 9.23
C GLY A 137 -5.76 2.88 7.76
N ILE A 138 -6.70 3.12 6.84
CA ILE A 138 -6.46 3.35 5.42
C ILE A 138 -5.99 4.79 5.15
N ILE A 139 -4.78 5.14 5.59
CA ILE A 139 -4.23 6.47 5.32
C ILE A 139 -3.26 6.38 4.16
N TYR A 140 -3.57 7.09 3.06
CA TYR A 140 -2.57 7.40 2.03
C TYR A 140 -1.57 8.36 2.68
N PRO A 141 -0.28 8.00 2.76
CA PRO A 141 0.68 8.78 3.53
C PRO A 141 0.74 10.24 3.07
N ALA A 142 1.05 11.12 4.01
CA ALA A 142 1.10 12.56 3.84
C ALA A 142 2.00 12.97 2.67
#